data_AF-A0A0S6X1X5-F1
#
_entry.id   AF-A0A0S6X1X5-F1
#
_cell.length_a   1.000
_cell.length_b   1.000
_cell.length_c   1.000
_cell.angle_alpha   90.00
_cell.angle_beta   90.00
_cell.angle_gamma   90.00
#
_symmetry.space_group_name_H-M   'P 1'
#
loop_
_entity.id
_entity.type
_entity.pdbx_description
1 polymer ?
#
loop_
_entity_poly.entity_id
_entity_poly.type
_entity_poly.pdbx_seq_one_letter_code
_entity_poly.pdbx_strand_id
1 'polypeptide(L)' 'MTGPERRRRWRDEERFQILAEAFAPGACVADVARQRDVSTSLIYTWRRNLLREQGEG' A
#
# COMPACT_ATOMS: atom_id res chain seq x y z
N MET A 1 2.22 26.67 -12.46
CA MET A 1 1.32 25.51 -12.38
C MET A 1 2.09 24.36 -11.77
N THR A 2 1.81 24.11 -10.51
CA THR A 2 2.52 23.23 -9.59
C THR A 2 2.15 21.78 -9.90
N GLY A 3 3.13 20.94 -10.24
CA GLY A 3 2.95 19.49 -10.27
C GLY A 3 4.13 18.82 -9.58
N PRO A 4 4.18 18.77 -8.24
CA PRO A 4 5.33 18.24 -7.53
C PRO A 4 5.05 16.83 -6.97
N GLU A 5 4.69 15.84 -7.77
CA GLU A 5 4.53 14.46 -7.25
C GLU A 5 5.45 13.47 -7.97
N ARG A 6 6.73 13.79 -7.75
CA ARG A 6 7.84 12.87 -7.52
C ARG A 6 7.33 11.47 -7.09
N ARG A 7 7.30 10.52 -8.04
CA ARG A 7 7.15 9.06 -7.85
C ARG A 7 7.45 8.67 -6.39
N ARG A 8 6.42 8.61 -5.55
CA ARG A 8 6.57 8.22 -4.16
C ARG A 8 6.93 6.74 -4.17
N ARG A 9 8.22 6.45 -4.00
CA ARG A 9 8.75 5.09 -4.03
C ARG A 9 8.43 4.49 -2.66
N TRP A 10 7.31 3.79 -2.55
CA TRP A 10 6.90 3.10 -1.33
C TRP A 10 7.96 2.06 -0.96
N ARG A 11 8.64 2.26 0.18
CA ARG A 11 9.52 1.21 0.72
C ARG A 11 8.68 0.04 1.21
N ASP A 12 9.26 -1.15 1.25
CA ASP A 12 8.57 -2.36 1.69
C ASP A 12 7.95 -2.17 3.08
N GLU A 13 8.67 -1.51 4.00
CA GLU A 13 8.16 -1.15 5.32
C GLU A 13 6.90 -0.25 5.27
N GLU A 14 6.90 0.81 4.47
CA GLU A 14 5.69 1.64 4.29
C GLU A 14 4.53 0.83 3.70
N ARG A 15 4.80 -0.03 2.71
CA ARG A 15 3.77 -0.90 2.12
C ARG A 15 3.18 -1.82 3.19
N PHE A 16 4.01 -2.40 4.06
CA PHE A 16 3.57 -3.24 5.17
C PHE A 16 2.73 -2.45 6.17
N GLN A 17 3.12 -1.23 6.53
CA GLN A 17 2.33 -0.39 7.43
C GLN A 17 0.96 -0.05 6.82
N ILE A 18 0.92 0.29 5.54
CA ILE A 18 -0.33 0.60 4.83
C ILE A 18 -1.23 -0.64 4.76
N LEU A 19 -0.66 -1.82 4.50
CA LEU A 19 -1.39 -3.08 4.50
C LEU A 19 -1.92 -3.42 5.90
N ALA A 20 -1.10 -3.29 6.94
CA ALA A 20 -1.51 -3.55 8.31
C ALA A 20 -2.66 -2.63 8.74
N GLU A 21 -2.59 -1.34 8.39
CA GLU A 21 -3.63 -0.35 8.66
C GLU A 21 -4.90 -0.63 7.83
N ALA A 22 -4.76 -0.90 6.53
CA ALA A 22 -5.88 -1.18 5.63
C ALA A 22 -6.63 -2.46 5.95
N PHE A 23 -5.96 -3.47 6.52
CA PHE A 23 -6.53 -4.77 6.91
C PHE A 23 -6.74 -4.90 8.43
N ALA A 24 -6.60 -3.82 9.18
CA ALA A 24 -6.92 -3.82 10.61
C ALA A 24 -8.44 -4.01 10.84
N PRO A 25 -8.84 -4.62 11.97
CA PRO A 25 -10.26 -4.80 12.29
C PRO A 25 -10.96 -3.45 12.44
N GLY A 26 -11.97 -3.20 11.60
CA GLY A 26 -12.72 -1.94 11.56
C GLY A 26 -12.13 -0.86 10.62
N ALA A 27 -11.00 -1.13 9.97
CA ALA A 27 -10.44 -0.24 8.97
C ALA A 27 -11.04 -0.45 7.57
N CYS A 28 -11.11 0.62 6.79
CA CYS A 28 -11.55 0.59 5.41
C CYS A 28 -10.37 0.79 4.46
N VAL A 29 -10.08 -0.20 3.61
CA VAL A 29 -9.00 -0.13 2.61
C VAL A 29 -9.08 1.14 1.75
N ALA A 30 -10.28 1.57 1.36
CA ALA A 30 -10.50 2.78 0.57
C ALA A 30 -10.16 4.07 1.34
N ASP A 31 -10.38 4.09 2.65
CA ASP A 31 -10.09 5.25 3.50
C ASP A 31 -8.58 5.37 3.71
N VAL A 32 -7.92 4.25 4.05
CA VAL A 32 -6.46 4.19 4.20
C VAL A 32 -5.75 4.52 2.88
N ALA A 33 -6.24 4.00 1.76
CA ALA A 33 -5.79 4.36 0.42
C ALA A 33 -5.82 5.88 0.19
N ARG A 34 -6.91 6.54 0.56
CA ARG A 34 -7.08 7.99 0.42
C ARG A 34 -6.18 8.78 1.37
N GLN A 35 -6.00 8.34 2.61
CA GLN A 35 -5.11 8.97 3.59
C GLN A 35 -3.64 8.90 3.17
N ARG A 36 -3.24 7.78 2.57
CA ARG A 36 -1.84 7.51 2.19
C ARG A 36 -1.53 7.96 0.76
N ASP A 37 -2.51 8.46 0.01
CA ASP A 37 -2.40 8.76 -1.42
C ASP A 37 -1.92 7.53 -2.22
N VAL A 38 -2.62 6.41 -2.02
CA VAL A 38 -2.35 5.13 -2.65
C VAL A 38 -3.63 4.59 -3.27
N SER A 39 -3.54 4.02 -4.48
CA SER A 39 -4.70 3.34 -5.08
C SER A 39 -4.99 2.02 -4.37
N THR A 40 -6.26 1.73 -4.09
CA THR A 40 -6.69 0.44 -3.53
C THR A 40 -6.17 -0.76 -4.35
N SER A 41 -6.19 -0.65 -5.68
CA SER A 41 -5.60 -1.65 -6.59
C SER A 41 -4.12 -1.91 -6.34
N LEU A 42 -3.36 -0.89 -5.93
CA LEU A 42 -1.94 -1.01 -5.59
C LEU A 42 -1.75 -1.77 -4.27
N ILE A 43 -2.62 -1.53 -3.28
CA ILE A 43 -2.63 -2.28 -2.00
C ILE A 43 -2.86 -3.78 -2.26
N TYR A 44 -3.85 -4.14 -3.08
CA TYR A 44 -4.07 -5.55 -3.46
C TYR A 44 -2.89 -6.13 -4.26
N THR A 45 -2.25 -5.32 -5.10
CA THR A 45 -1.05 -5.72 -5.85
C THR A 45 0.11 -6.02 -4.92
N TRP A 46 0.35 -5.19 -3.90
CA TRP A 46 1.38 -5.44 -2.88
C TRP A 46 1.09 -6.71 -2.10
N ARG A 47 -0.16 -6.93 -1.69
CA ARG A 47 -0.55 -8.18 -1.02
C ARG A 47 -0.20 -9.40 -1.88
N ARG A 48 -0.50 -9.36 -3.18
CA ARG A 48 -0.15 -10.45 -4.10
C ARG A 48 1.36 -10.60 -4.31
N ASN A 49 2.10 -9.49 -4.39
CA ASN A 49 3.56 -9.53 -4.52
C ASN A 49 4.19 -10.13 -3.28
N LEU A 50 3.77 -9.71 -2.08
CA LEU A 50 4.23 -10.27 -0.81
C LEU A 50 4.01 -11.78 -0.73
N LEU A 51 2.85 -12.29 -1.15
CA LEU A 51 2.63 -13.75 -1.19
C LEU A 51 3.60 -14.49 -2.15
N ARG A 52 4.08 -13.82 -3.20
CA ARG A 52 5.05 -14.38 -4.15
C ARG A 52 6.48 -14.25 -3.63
N GLU A 53 6.82 -13.11 -3.06
CA GLU A 53 8.12 -12.81 -2.47
C GLU A 53 8.39 -13.67 -1.22
N GLN A 54 7.37 -13.98 -0.43
CA GLN A 54 7.45 -14.89 0.73
C GLN A 54 7.55 -16.38 0.33
N GLY A 55 7.33 -16.72 -0.94
CA GLY A 55 7.47 -18.08 -1.47
C GLY A 55 8.85 -18.38 -2.05
N GLU A 56 9.72 -17.36 -2.16
CA GLU A 56 11.10 -17.48 -2.61
C GLU A 56 12.01 -17.45 -1.37
N GLY A 57 11.90 -18.47 -0.52
CA GLY A 57 12.70 -18.67 0.70
C GLY A 57 13.36 -20.04 0.69
#